data_AF-A0A7C8ZCR5-F1
#
_entry.id   AF-A0A7C8ZCR5-F1
#
_cell.length_a   1.000
_cell.length_b   1.000
_cell.length_c   1.000
_cell.angle_alpha   90.00
_cell.angle_beta   90.00
_cell.angle_gamma   90.00
#
_symmetry.space_group_name_H-M   'P 1'
#
loop_
_entity.id
_entity.type
_entity.pdbx_description
1 polymer ?
#
loop_
_entity_poly.entity_id
_entity_poly.type
_entity_poly.pdbx_seq_one_letter_code
_entity_poly.pdbx_strand_id
1 'polypeptide(L)'
;DTDWGSRALKEDELLCLDATFYGNVARFINHRCSDANLIQIPVEVETPKHHYYHIALFTTRKVDAFEELTWHIKAFRCLCGSKFCRNMKRSSRSRNTLTLS
;
A
#
# COMPACT_ATOMS: atom_id res chain seq x y z
N ASP A 1 19.87 -22.92 11.84
CA ASP A 1 18.64 -23.04 12.64
C ASP A 1 17.80 -21.76 12.52
N THR A 2 17.42 -21.42 11.29
CA THR A 2 16.69 -20.19 10.97
C THR A 2 15.70 -20.48 9.87
N ASP A 3 14.60 -21.10 10.25
CA ASP A 3 13.39 -21.27 9.45
C ASP A 3 12.53 -20.01 9.56
N TRP A 4 13.00 -18.91 8.95
CA TRP A 4 12.19 -17.68 8.80
C TRP A 4 11.40 -17.70 7.46
N GLY A 5 11.28 -18.87 6.85
CA GLY A 5 10.62 -19.07 5.58
C GLY A 5 9.27 -19.75 5.77
N SER A 6 8.21 -18.95 5.92
CA SER A 6 6.83 -19.41 5.81
C SER A 6 6.41 -20.49 6.80
N ARG A 7 6.07 -20.10 8.04
CA ARG A 7 4.90 -20.73 8.64
C ARG A 7 3.71 -20.23 7.83
N ALA A 8 3.39 -20.94 6.75
CA ALA A 8 2.17 -20.72 5.99
C ALA A 8 1.03 -20.88 6.99
N LEU A 9 0.49 -19.75 7.46
CA LEU A 9 -0.74 -19.75 8.21
C LEU A 9 -1.77 -20.43 7.31
N LYS A 10 -2.44 -21.46 7.85
CA LYS A 10 -3.58 -22.05 7.15
C LYS A 10 -4.55 -20.92 6.82
N GLU A 11 -5.28 -21.01 5.71
CA GLU A 11 -6.24 -19.97 5.33
C GLU A 11 -7.22 -19.65 6.47
N ASP A 12 -7.53 -20.65 7.31
CA ASP A 12 -8.36 -20.57 8.51
C ASP A 12 -7.73 -19.75 9.68
N GLU A 13 -6.45 -19.38 9.60
CA GLU A 13 -5.70 -18.60 10.59
C GLU A 13 -5.35 -17.18 10.09
N LEU A 14 -5.85 -16.77 8.92
CA LEU A 14 -5.64 -15.42 8.38
C LEU A 14 -6.47 -14.40 9.17
N LEU A 15 -5.77 -13.57 9.96
CA LEU A 15 -6.36 -12.43 10.67
C LEU A 15 -6.42 -11.21 9.74
N CYS A 16 -7.53 -10.47 9.78
CA CYS A 16 -7.68 -9.18 9.11
C CYS A 16 -7.85 -8.04 10.12
N LEU A 17 -7.29 -6.87 9.79
CA LEU A 17 -7.56 -5.64 10.53
C LEU A 17 -8.70 -4.89 9.83
N ASP A 18 -9.86 -4.86 10.47
CA ASP A 18 -11.02 -4.10 10.02
C ASP A 18 -11.17 -2.81 10.83
N ALA A 19 -10.82 -1.68 10.20
CA ALA A 19 -10.92 -0.35 10.80
C ALA A 19 -12.26 0.37 10.47
N THR A 20 -13.28 -0.36 10.02
CA THR A 20 -14.58 0.22 9.61
C THR A 20 -15.23 0.98 10.76
N PHE A 21 -15.34 0.35 11.93
CA PHE A 21 -15.98 0.95 13.11
C PHE A 21 -14.98 1.40 14.19
N TYR A 22 -13.85 0.70 14.32
CA TYR A 22 -12.85 0.97 15.35
C TYR A 22 -11.46 1.06 14.72
N GLY A 23 -10.79 2.19 14.88
CA GLY A 23 -9.45 2.39 14.34
C GLY A 23 -8.89 3.75 14.73
N ASN A 24 -7.57 3.89 14.62
CA ASN A 24 -6.88 5.15 14.85
C ASN A 24 -6.81 6.00 13.56
N VAL A 25 -6.00 7.06 13.57
CA VAL A 25 -5.80 7.98 12.43
C VAL A 25 -5.38 7.27 11.14
N ALA A 26 -4.72 6.11 11.21
CA ALA A 26 -4.24 5.39 10.03
C ALA A 26 -5.38 4.96 9.10
N ARG A 27 -6.61 4.80 9.61
CA ARG A 27 -7.79 4.46 8.80
C ARG A 27 -8.15 5.50 7.73
N PHE A 28 -7.63 6.72 7.86
CA PHE A 28 -7.87 7.83 6.92
C PHE A 28 -6.74 8.02 5.90
N ILE A 29 -5.69 7.20 5.94
CA ILE A 29 -4.57 7.30 4.99
C ILE A 29 -5.02 6.80 3.62
N ASN A 30 -4.93 7.69 2.63
CA ASN A 30 -5.41 7.42 1.29
C ASN A 30 -4.45 6.57 0.47
N HIS A 31 -5.00 5.98 -0.58
CA HIS A 31 -4.21 5.27 -1.59
C HIS A 31 -3.48 6.22 -2.52
N ARG A 32 -2.19 5.95 -2.75
CA ARG A 32 -1.46 6.42 -3.93
C ARG A 32 -0.84 5.22 -4.66
N CYS A 33 -0.70 5.33 -5.98
CA CYS A 33 -0.15 4.27 -6.81
C CYS A 33 1.36 4.07 -6.53
N SER A 34 2.18 3.80 -7.54
CA SER A 34 3.57 3.36 -7.33
C SER A 34 4.48 4.37 -6.60
N ASP A 35 4.03 5.61 -6.39
CA ASP A 35 4.76 6.72 -5.77
C ASP A 35 4.18 7.12 -4.39
N ALA A 36 3.53 6.18 -3.69
CA ALA A 36 3.15 6.35 -2.28
C ALA A 36 4.36 6.65 -1.38
N ASN A 37 4.16 7.44 -0.33
CA ASN A 37 5.23 7.85 0.58
C ASN A 37 5.30 7.01 1.88
N LEU A 38 4.36 6.09 2.10
CA LEU A 38 4.37 5.13 3.21
C LEU A 38 4.54 3.69 2.74
N ILE A 39 5.24 2.90 3.55
CA ILE A 39 5.34 1.44 3.47
C ILE A 39 4.80 0.82 4.77
N GLN A 40 4.08 -0.30 4.60
CA GLN A 40 3.56 -1.10 5.70
C GLN A 40 4.59 -2.16 6.11
N ILE A 41 4.92 -2.23 7.40
CA ILE A 41 5.83 -3.23 7.95
C ILE A 41 5.14 -3.93 9.13
N PRO A 42 5.02 -5.26 9.13
CA PRO A 42 4.57 -6.00 10.30
C PRO A 42 5.67 -5.99 11.36
N VAL A 43 5.31 -5.64 12.58
CA VAL A 43 6.20 -5.60 13.74
C VAL A 43 5.67 -6.58 14.75
N GLU A 44 6.47 -7.59 15.09
CA GLU A 44 6.16 -8.48 16.19
C GLU A 44 6.32 -7.72 17.50
N VAL A 45 5.29 -7.78 18.35
CA VAL A 45 5.38 -7.25 19.71
C VAL A 45 5.39 -8.43 20.65
N GLU A 46 6.52 -8.63 21.33
CA GLU A 46 6.66 -9.68 22.33
C GLU A 46 5.65 -9.45 23.46
N THR A 47 4.66 -10.33 23.55
CA THR A 47 3.78 -10.41 24.72
C THR A 47 3.76 -11.82 25.27
N PRO A 48 3.64 -12.03 26.60
CA PRO A 48 3.84 -13.33 27.24
C PRO A 48 2.90 -14.47 26.82
N LYS A 49 1.88 -14.21 26.00
CA LYS A 49 0.82 -15.18 25.68
C LYS A 49 0.40 -15.27 24.21
N HIS A 50 0.75 -14.30 23.36
CA HIS A 50 0.27 -14.30 21.96
C HIS A 50 1.25 -13.58 21.03
N HIS A 51 1.50 -14.17 19.86
CA HIS A 51 2.23 -13.55 18.76
C HIS A 51 1.23 -12.77 17.89
N TYR A 52 1.09 -11.47 18.13
CA TYR A 52 0.35 -10.58 17.23
C TYR A 52 1.31 -9.64 16.53
N TYR A 53 1.10 -9.45 15.22
CA TYR A 53 1.82 -8.45 14.46
C TYR A 53 1.08 -7.11 14.54
N HIS A 54 1.76 -6.10 15.06
CA HIS A 54 1.34 -4.73 14.87
C HIS A 54 1.68 -4.28 13.46
N ILE A 55 0.75 -3.60 12.82
CA ILE A 55 1.01 -2.96 11.54
C ILE A 55 1.56 -1.56 11.80
N ALA A 56 2.82 -1.34 11.42
CA ALA A 56 3.46 -0.04 11.46
C ALA A 56 3.62 0.55 10.05
N LEU A 57 3.47 1.87 9.95
CA LEU A 57 3.65 2.62 8.71
C LEU A 57 4.91 3.47 8.82
N PHE A 58 5.82 3.31 7.87
CA PHE A 58 7.08 4.05 7.80
C PHE A 58 7.14 4.88 6.52
N THR A 59 7.82 6.02 6.56
CA THR A 59 8.05 6.81 5.35
C THR A 59 9.16 6.18 4.49
N THR A 60 8.97 6.18 3.17
CA THR A 60 9.97 5.65 2.20
C THR A 60 10.92 6.72 1.68
N ARG A 61 10.62 7.99 1.97
CA ARG A 61 11.41 9.17 1.62
C ARG A 61 11.10 10.31 2.59
N LYS A 62 11.84 11.42 2.48
CA LYS A 62 11.45 12.67 3.15
C LYS A 62 10.08 13.13 2.65
N VAL A 63 9.24 13.56 3.59
CA VAL A 63 7.88 14.06 3.37
C VAL A 63 7.87 15.53 3.73
N ASP A 64 7.40 16.36 2.82
CA ASP A 64 7.34 17.81 3.05
C ASP A 64 6.18 18.17 3.99
N ALA A 65 6.27 19.33 4.64
CA ALA A 65 5.17 19.82 5.46
C ALA A 65 3.89 19.95 4.62
N PHE A 66 2.76 19.48 5.17
CA PHE A 66 1.45 19.42 4.49
C PHE A 66 1.37 18.50 3.27
N GLU A 67 2.39 17.69 2.98
CA GLU A 67 2.29 16.64 1.99
C GLU A 67 1.36 15.52 2.50
N GLU A 68 0.40 15.09 1.68
CA GLU A 68 -0.52 14.01 2.03
C GLU A 68 0.23 12.69 2.23
N LEU A 69 0.01 12.04 3.38
CA LEU A 69 0.50 10.68 3.64
C LEU A 69 -0.34 9.66 2.87
N THR A 70 0.32 8.77 2.14
CA THR A 70 -0.33 7.81 1.24
C THR A 70 0.36 6.46 1.26
N TRP A 71 -0.42 5.39 1.13
CA TRP A 71 0.07 4.00 1.08
C TRP A 71 -0.45 3.24 -0.13
N HIS A 72 0.22 2.16 -0.49
CA HIS A 72 -0.15 1.37 -1.67
C HIS A 72 -1.11 0.23 -1.33
N ILE A 73 -2.42 0.47 -1.49
CA ILE A 73 -3.46 -0.56 -1.40
C ILE A 73 -4.22 -0.76 -2.70
N LYS A 74 -4.93 -1.90 -2.80
CA LYS A 74 -5.86 -2.15 -3.89
C LYS A 74 -7.05 -1.20 -3.75
N ALA A 75 -7.05 -0.14 -4.54
CA ALA A 75 -8.18 0.77 -4.67
C ALA A 75 -9.14 0.30 -5.79
N PHE A 76 -10.41 0.67 -5.67
CA PHE A 76 -11.40 0.51 -6.74
C PHE A 76 -11.06 1.45 -7.92
N ARG A 77 -11.70 2.63 -7.95
CA ARG A 77 -11.36 3.70 -8.89
C ARG A 77 -10.37 4.65 -8.23
N CYS A 78 -9.10 4.52 -8.60
CA CYS A 78 -8.04 5.37 -8.06
C CYS A 78 -8.14 6.82 -8.57
N LEU A 79 -8.08 7.78 -7.64
CA LEU A 79 -8.05 9.23 -7.90
C LEU A 79 -6.77 9.89 -7.36
N CYS A 80 -5.70 9.13 -7.15
CA CYS A 80 -4.51 9.60 -6.43
C CYS A 80 -3.67 10.69 -7.13
N GLY A 81 -4.04 11.12 -8.34
CA GLY A 81 -3.30 12.14 -9.10
C GLY A 81 -1.90 11.73 -9.60
N SER A 82 -1.43 10.52 -9.27
CA SER A 82 -0.11 10.04 -9.69
C SER A 82 0.03 9.91 -11.20
N LYS A 83 1.20 10.28 -11.75
CA LYS A 83 1.59 9.98 -13.14
C LYS A 83 1.67 8.49 -13.42
N PHE A 84 1.80 7.67 -12.38
CA PHE A 84 1.84 6.21 -12.42
C PHE A 84 0.51 5.57 -11.99
N CYS A 85 -0.59 6.34 -12.00
CA CYS A 85 -1.90 5.85 -11.60
C CYS A 85 -2.36 4.68 -12.47
N ARG A 86 -2.74 3.55 -11.83
CA ARG A 86 -3.23 2.34 -12.51
C ARG A 86 -4.54 2.55 -13.27
N ASN A 87 -5.34 3.54 -12.86
CA ASN A 87 -6.63 3.86 -13.46
C ASN A 87 -6.56 4.99 -14.50
N MET A 88 -5.35 5.43 -14.87
CA MET A 88 -5.17 6.48 -15.87
C MET A 88 -5.51 5.93 -17.27
N LYS A 89 -6.46 6.55 -17.97
CA LYS A 89 -6.68 6.29 -19.39
C LYS A 89 -5.43 6.78 -20.13
N ARG A 90 -4.50 5.89 -20.45
CA ARG A 90 -3.39 6.21 -21.35
C ARG A 90 -4.02 6.57 -22.69
N SER A 91 -3.93 7.83 -23.11
CA SER A 91 -4.26 8.16 -24.49
C SER A 91 -3.34 7.33 -25.37
N SER A 92 -3.89 6.41 -26.16
CA SER A 92 -3.15 5.80 -27.26
C SER A 92 -2.80 6.92 -28.23
N ARG A 93 -1.62 7.53 -28.07
CA ARG A 93 -1.01 8.26 -29.17
C ARG A 93 -0.72 7.22 -30.24
N SER A 94 -1.61 7.06 -31.22
CA SER A 94 -1.25 6.37 -32.46
C SER A 94 -0.05 7.14 -33.01
N ARG A 95 1.09 6.46 -33.15
CA ARG A 95 2.17 6.99 -33.97
C ARG A 95 1.65 6.90 -35.41
N ASN A 96 1.09 7.99 -35.93
CA ASN A 96 0.96 8.13 -37.37
C ASN A 96 2.37 8.30 -37.92
N THR A 97 3.02 7.19 -38.25
CA THR A 97 4.19 7.18 -39.11
C THR A 97 3.71 7.65 -40.49
N LEU A 98 3.90 8.93 -40.79
CA LEU A 98 3.76 9.44 -42.15
C LEU A 98 4.92 8.87 -42.97
N THR A 99 4.68 7.77 -43.67
CA THR A 99 5.51 7.38 -44.81
C THR A 99 5.10 8.30 -45.97
N LEU A 100 5.97 9.26 -46.31
CA LEU A 100 5.93 9.93 -47.60
C LEU A 100 6.32 8.92 -48.68
N SER A 101 5.40 8.65 -49.60
CA SER A 101 5.64 8.05 -50.91
C SER A 101 5.29 9.06 -51.99
#